data_AF-A0AAW7I9P7-F1
#
_entry.id   AF-A0AAW7I9P7-F1
#
_cell.length_a   1.000
_cell.length_b   1.000
_cell.length_c   1.000
_cell.angle_alpha   90.00
_cell.angle_beta   90.00
_cell.angle_gamma   90.00
#
_symmetry.space_group_name_H-M   'P 1'
#
loop_
_entity.id
_entity.type
_entity.pdbx_description
1 polymer ?
#
loop_
_entity_poly.entity_id
_entity_poly.type
_entity_poly.pdbx_seq_one_letter_code
_entity_poly.pdbx_strand_id
1 'polypeptide(L)' 'MAYTEEVRQTARRLYLRHWSAQEIKAELGLGSVRVVYLWAEKYGWTELLSDEALEDAITRRYQALAV' A
#
# COMPACT_ATOMS: atom_id res chain seq x y z
N MET A 1 -16.21 -13.97 10.40
CA MET A 1 -15.15 -14.40 9.46
C MET A 1 -13.95 -13.49 9.68
N ALA A 2 -12.91 -14.00 10.34
CA ALA A 2 -11.64 -13.28 10.42
C ALA A 2 -10.91 -13.50 9.10
N TYR A 3 -10.58 -12.43 8.39
CA TYR A 3 -9.70 -12.51 7.23
C TYR A 3 -8.36 -13.13 7.66
N THR A 4 -7.84 -14.06 6.88
CA THR A 4 -6.57 -14.71 7.22
C THR A 4 -5.39 -13.75 7.04
N GLU A 5 -4.26 -14.08 7.68
CA GLU A 5 -3.05 -13.26 7.60
C GLU A 5 -2.58 -13.09 6.15
N GLU A 6 -2.72 -14.13 5.33
CA GLU A 6 -2.28 -14.18 3.94
C GLU A 6 -3.05 -13.17 3.08
N VAL A 7 -4.36 -13.03 3.31
CA VAL A 7 -5.20 -12.04 2.62
C VAL A 7 -4.73 -10.63 2.96
N ARG A 8 -4.45 -10.37 4.23
CA ARG A 8 -3.96 -9.06 4.67
C ARG A 8 -2.58 -8.74 4.12
N GLN A 9 -1.66 -9.70 4.11
CA GLN A 9 -0.32 -9.51 3.52
C GLN A 9 -0.40 -9.27 2.02
N THR A 10 -1.31 -9.95 1.32
CA THR A 10 -1.52 -9.73 -0.11
C THR A 10 -2.14 -8.35 -0.37
N ALA A 11 -3.12 -7.94 0.43
CA ALA A 11 -3.69 -6.60 0.39
C ALA A 11 -2.62 -5.52 0.61
N ARG A 12 -1.71 -5.72 1.58
CA ARG A 12 -0.59 -4.81 1.86
C ARG A 12 0.30 -4.63 0.64
N ARG A 13 0.72 -5.73 0.01
CA ARG A 13 1.59 -5.68 -1.19
C ARG A 13 0.94 -4.92 -2.33
N LEU A 14 -0.36 -5.11 -2.55
CA LEU A 14 -1.09 -4.39 -3.60
C LEU A 14 -1.23 -2.91 -3.25
N TYR A 15 -1.54 -2.58 -2.00
CA TYR A 15 -1.68 -1.20 -1.53
C TYR A 15 -0.38 -0.39 -1.68
N LEU A 16 0.77 -0.98 -1.30
CA LEU A 16 2.08 -0.36 -1.47
C LEU A 16 2.46 -0.19 -2.96
N ARG A 17 1.95 -1.05 -3.85
CA ARG A 17 2.10 -0.92 -5.31
C ARG A 17 1.15 0.11 -5.93
N HIS A 18 0.57 1.02 -5.14
CA HIS A 18 -0.39 2.04 -5.57
C HIS A 18 -1.70 1.50 -6.16
N TRP A 19 -2.11 0.27 -5.84
CA TRP A 19 -3.45 -0.20 -6.21
C TRP A 19 -4.52 0.52 -5.40
N SER A 20 -5.65 0.81 -6.02
CA SER A 20 -6.78 1.42 -5.33
C SER A 20 -7.44 0.42 -4.37
N ALA A 21 -8.02 0.90 -3.28
CA ALA A 21 -8.76 0.06 -2.34
C ALA A 21 -9.93 -0.70 -3.01
N GLN A 22 -10.47 -0.14 -4.10
CA GLN A 22 -11.53 -0.77 -4.89
C GLN A 22 -11.03 -1.96 -5.71
N GLU A 23 -9.86 -1.84 -6.35
CA GLU A 23 -9.21 -2.95 -7.06
C GLU A 23 -8.79 -4.05 -6.08
N ILE A 24 -8.20 -3.68 -4.94
CA ILE A 24 -7.80 -4.63 -3.90
C ILE A 24 -9.01 -5.39 -3.36
N LYS A 25 -10.15 -4.70 -3.17
CA LYS A 25 -11.40 -5.35 -2.76
C LYS A 25 -11.86 -6.35 -3.81
N ALA A 26 -11.85 -5.98 -5.09
CA ALA A 26 -12.28 -6.86 -6.17
C ALA A 26 -11.37 -8.10 -6.28
N GLU A 27 -10.05 -7.89 -6.23
CA GLU A 27 -9.04 -8.94 -6.35
C GLU A 27 -9.09 -9.94 -5.19
N LEU A 28 -9.29 -9.47 -3.96
CA LEU A 28 -9.29 -10.30 -2.76
C LEU A 28 -10.69 -10.73 -2.31
N GLY A 29 -11.75 -10.34 -3.04
CA GLY A 29 -13.14 -10.63 -2.67
C GLY A 29 -13.56 -10.05 -1.32
N LEU A 30 -13.01 -8.88 -0.94
CA LEU A 30 -13.32 -8.27 0.35
C LEU A 30 -14.76 -7.73 0.36
N GLY A 31 -15.44 -7.84 1.52
CA GLY A 31 -16.80 -7.33 1.66
C GLY A 31 -16.92 -5.81 1.50
N SER A 32 -15.85 -5.06 1.80
CA SER A 32 -15.83 -3.60 1.67
C SER A 32 -14.42 -3.06 1.49
N VAL A 33 -14.29 -1.99 0.70
CA VAL A 33 -13.04 -1.21 0.58
C VAL A 33 -12.58 -0.63 1.93
N ARG A 34 -13.52 -0.45 2.87
CA ARG A 34 -13.23 0.07 4.21
C ARG A 34 -12.31 -0.85 5.01
N VAL A 35 -12.31 -2.15 4.72
CA VAL A 35 -11.38 -3.12 5.34
C VAL A 35 -9.93 -2.79 4.98
N VAL A 36 -9.68 -2.40 3.73
CA VAL A 36 -8.34 -2.02 3.26
C VAL A 36 -7.85 -0.75 3.97
N TYR A 37 -8.69 0.28 4.06
CA TYR A 37 -8.35 1.51 4.79
C TYR A 37 -8.11 1.27 6.28
N LEU A 38 -8.95 0.45 6.92
CA LEU A 38 -8.77 0.04 8.32
C LEU A 38 -7.43 -0.65 8.55
N TRP A 39 -6.99 -1.51 7.63
CA TRP A 39 -5.67 -2.11 7.72
C TRP A 39 -4.55 -1.12 7.45
N ALA A 40 -4.70 -0.26 6.45
CA ALA A 40 -3.71 0.77 6.15
C ALA A 40 -3.47 1.68 7.35
N GLU A 41 -4.53 2.10 8.03
CA GLU A 41 -4.45 2.91 9.26
C GLU A 41 -3.88 2.10 10.44
N LYS A 42 -4.43 0.90 10.70
CA LYS A 42 -4.03 0.07 11.84
C LYS A 42 -2.58 -0.39 11.80
N TYR A 43 -2.04 -0.62 10.60
CA TYR A 43 -0.69 -1.14 10.39
C TYR A 43 0.25 -0.11 9.76
N GLY A 44 -0.15 1.16 9.69
CA GLY A 44 0.70 2.26 9.20
C GLY A 44 1.15 2.11 7.75
N TRP A 45 0.34 1.50 6.86
CA TRP A 45 0.73 1.34 5.45
C TRP A 45 0.87 2.67 4.71
N THR A 46 0.14 3.70 5.16
CA THR A 46 0.25 5.07 4.63
C THR A 46 1.60 5.71 4.96
N GLU A 47 2.17 5.41 6.12
CA GLU A 47 3.50 5.90 6.51
C GLU A 47 4.58 5.23 5.67
N LEU A 48 4.46 3.91 5.47
CA LEU A 48 5.33 3.14 4.58
C LEU A 48 5.35 3.67 3.14
N LEU A 49 4.19 4.02 2.57
CA LEU A 49 4.09 4.68 1.26
C LEU A 49 4.80 6.04 1.22
N SER A 50 4.77 6.79 2.32
CA SER A 50 5.36 8.12 2.39
C SER A 50 6.89 8.06 2.45
N ASP A 51 7.44 7.10 3.20
CA ASP A 51 8.88 6.84 3.23
C ASP A 51 9.40 6.37 1.86
N GLU A 52 8.69 5.44 1.21
CA GLU A 52 9.04 4.94 -0.12
C GLU A 52 9.00 6.08 -1.17
N ALA A 53 7.98 6.94 -1.12
CA ALA A 53 7.86 8.10 -2.00
C ALA A 53 8.95 9.15 -1.75
N LEU A 54 9.42 9.31 -0.51
CA LEU A 54 10.51 10.21 -0.15
C LEU A 54 11.85 9.69 -0.68
N GLU A 55 12.14 8.40 -0.49
CA GLU A 55 13.35 7.76 -1.03
C GLU A 55 13.40 7.84 -2.56
N ASP A 56 12.27 7.62 -3.23
CA ASP A 56 12.14 7.78 -4.68
C ASP A 56 12.41 9.22 -5.13
N ALA A 57 11.88 10.22 -4.40
CA ALA A 57 12.11 11.62 -4.69
C ALA A 57 13.59 12.03 -4.51
N ILE A 58 14.24 11.51 -3.46
CA ILE A 58 15.68 11.72 -3.21
C ILE A 58 16.50 11.10 -4.34
N THR A 59 16.21 9.84 -4.71
CA THR A 59 16.90 9.12 -5.78
C THR A 59 16.82 9.86 -7.10
N ARG A 60 15.63 10.35 -7.48
CA ARG A 60 15.44 11.15 -8.71
C ARG A 60 16.27 12.43 -8.68
N ARG A 61 16.32 13.12 -7.53
CA ARG A 61 17.10 14.35 -7.39
C ARG A 61 18.61 14.09 -7.43
N TYR A 62 19.07 13.00 -6.84
CA TYR A 62 20.46 12.56 -6.94
C TYR A 62 20.84 12.26 -8.39
N GLN A 63 20.02 11.50 -9.13
CA GLN A 63 20.23 11.23 -10.55
C GLN A 63 20.27 12.52 -11.39
N ALA A 64 19.42 13.49 -11.09
CA ALA A 64 19.40 14.77 -11.81
C ALA A 64 20.63 15.66 -11.52
N LEU A 65 21.27 15.50 -10.35
CA LEU A 65 22.47 16.25 -9.95
C LEU A 65 23.78 15.53 -10.26
N ALA A 66 23.73 14.23 -10.56
CA ALA A 66 24.89 13.42 -10.94
C ALA A 66 25.23 13.53 -12.44
N VAL A 67 24.65 14.51 -13.15
CA VAL A 67 24.93 14.86 -14.55
C VAL A 67 25.87 16.05 -14.61
#